data_AF-A0A9Q3JQ82-F1
#
_entry.id   AF-A0A9Q3JQ82-F1
#
_cell.length_a   1.000
_cell.length_b   1.000
_cell.length_c   1.000
_cell.angle_alpha   90.00
_cell.angle_beta   90.00
_cell.angle_gamma   90.00
#
_symmetry.space_group_name_H-M   'P 1'
#
loop_
_entity.id
_entity.type
_entity.pdbx_description
1 polymer ?
#
loop_
_entity_poly.entity_id
_entity_poly.type
_entity_poly.pdbx_seq_one_letter_code
_entity_poly.pdbx_strand_id
1 'polypeptide(L)'
;MRQDHGKHDWLWRKSEIIKKWANNHWRFKMENAFEIAILNSERDKSLTWSLKQKEKLSALNPDMSDSMINMIISRKGGGEIENAIKFRCVEPCSTEDYINSMKDIITRTRIGKTWTRNPMESKMAPKISR
;
A
#
# COMPACT_ATOMS: atom_id res chain seq x y z
N MET A 1 -30.46 -18.77 21.29
CA MET A 1 -28.98 -18.84 21.25
C MET A 1 -28.37 -17.52 20.74
N ARG A 2 -28.45 -16.43 21.52
CA ARG A 2 -27.77 -15.15 21.23
C ARG A 2 -27.25 -14.50 22.53
N GLN A 3 -26.71 -15.29 23.45
CA GLN A 3 -26.35 -14.78 24.79
C GLN A 3 -24.97 -15.22 25.34
N ASP A 4 -24.08 -15.85 24.57
CA ASP A 4 -22.76 -16.32 25.10
C ASP A 4 -21.50 -15.81 24.38
N HIS A 5 -21.63 -14.82 23.50
CA HIS A 5 -20.45 -14.16 22.94
C HIS A 5 -20.55 -12.68 23.27
N GLY A 6 -19.70 -12.21 24.19
CA GLY A 6 -19.59 -10.81 24.57
C GLY A 6 -19.48 -9.91 23.34
N LYS A 7 -19.71 -8.61 23.51
CA LYS A 7 -19.56 -7.61 22.44
C LYS A 7 -18.08 -7.54 22.01
N HIS A 8 -17.62 -8.52 21.26
CA HIS A 8 -16.30 -8.56 20.67
C HIS A 8 -16.29 -7.64 19.46
N ASP A 9 -15.26 -6.80 19.40
CA ASP A 9 -15.01 -5.91 18.27
C ASP A 9 -14.83 -6.70 16.97
N TRP A 10 -15.11 -6.05 15.83
CA TRP A 10 -15.00 -6.67 14.51
C TRP A 10 -13.60 -7.21 14.24
N LEU A 11 -12.55 -6.52 14.70
CA LEU A 11 -11.17 -6.97 14.55
C LEU A 11 -10.94 -8.34 15.22
N TRP A 12 -11.47 -8.51 16.42
CA TRP A 12 -11.39 -9.78 17.16
C TRP A 12 -12.16 -10.89 16.44
N ARG A 13 -13.35 -10.59 15.91
CA ARG A 13 -14.12 -11.59 15.15
C ARG A 13 -13.38 -12.00 13.88
N LYS A 14 -12.75 -11.04 13.20
CA LYS A 14 -11.97 -11.28 12.01
C LYS A 14 -10.73 -12.14 12.29
N SER A 15 -10.01 -11.89 13.39
CA SER A 15 -8.86 -12.70 13.80
C SER A 15 -9.28 -14.16 14.10
N GLU A 16 -10.41 -14.36 14.77
CA GLU A 16 -10.92 -15.71 15.05
C GLU A 16 -11.34 -16.47 13.78
N ILE A 17 -11.96 -15.78 12.82
CA ILE A 17 -12.30 -16.37 11.51
C ILE A 17 -11.03 -16.78 10.77
N ILE A 18 -10.02 -15.90 10.72
CA ILE A 18 -8.74 -16.20 10.09
C ILE A 18 -8.08 -17.38 10.81
N LYS A 19 -8.00 -17.38 12.13
CA LYS A 19 -7.40 -18.47 12.91
C LYS A 19 -8.06 -19.82 12.62
N LYS A 20 -9.39 -19.85 12.49
CA LYS A 20 -10.15 -21.08 12.28
C LYS A 20 -10.15 -21.59 10.83
N TRP A 21 -10.12 -20.69 9.85
CA TRP A 21 -10.35 -21.04 8.45
C TRP A 21 -9.18 -20.72 7.50
N ALA A 22 -8.16 -19.98 7.95
CA ALA A 22 -6.96 -19.72 7.15
C ALA A 22 -6.09 -20.97 7.07
N ASN A 23 -6.19 -21.66 5.93
CA ASN A 23 -5.24 -22.69 5.55
C ASN A 23 -3.99 -22.07 4.91
N ASN A 24 -2.93 -22.88 4.73
CA ASN A 24 -1.66 -22.43 4.17
C ASN A 24 -1.82 -21.85 2.76
N HIS A 25 -2.75 -22.37 1.97
CA HIS A 25 -3.04 -21.84 0.62
C HIS A 25 -3.59 -20.41 0.66
N TRP A 26 -4.48 -20.11 1.61
CA TRP A 26 -4.99 -18.76 1.80
C TRP A 26 -3.88 -17.79 2.24
N ARG A 27 -3.01 -18.21 3.17
CA ARG A 27 -1.87 -17.40 3.60
C ARG A 27 -0.95 -17.07 2.44
N PHE A 28 -0.55 -18.10 1.68
CA PHE A 28 0.28 -17.94 0.48
C PHE A 28 -0.36 -16.99 -0.54
N LYS A 29 -1.67 -17.08 -0.78
CA LYS A 29 -2.39 -16.15 -1.67
C LYS A 29 -2.33 -14.70 -1.17
N MET A 30 -2.50 -14.48 0.13
CA MET A 30 -2.45 -13.13 0.72
C MET A 30 -1.04 -12.54 0.67
N GLU A 31 -0.03 -13.33 1.02
CA GLU A 31 1.38 -12.96 0.92
C GLU A 31 1.75 -12.62 -0.52
N ASN A 32 1.47 -13.52 -1.47
CA ASN A 32 1.77 -13.27 -2.87
C ASN A 32 1.04 -12.04 -3.42
N ALA A 33 -0.24 -11.85 -3.03
CA ALA A 33 -1.00 -10.67 -3.41
C ALA A 33 -0.50 -9.37 -2.78
N PHE A 34 0.22 -9.42 -1.66
CA PHE A 34 0.94 -8.29 -1.11
C PHE A 34 2.28 -8.09 -1.82
N GLU A 35 3.00 -9.17 -2.11
CA GLU A 35 4.33 -9.12 -2.72
C GLU A 35 4.32 -8.48 -4.10
N ILE A 36 3.38 -8.88 -4.96
CA ILE A 36 3.23 -8.34 -6.32
C ILE A 36 2.58 -6.94 -6.35
N ALA A 37 2.03 -6.46 -5.24
CA ALA A 37 1.33 -5.18 -5.18
C ALA A 37 2.34 -4.03 -5.04
N ILE A 38 2.80 -3.54 -6.19
CA ILE A 38 3.60 -2.32 -6.29
C ILE A 38 2.66 -1.12 -6.43
N LEU A 39 2.99 -0.02 -5.75
CA LEU A 39 2.24 1.23 -5.85
C LEU A 39 2.47 1.87 -7.23
N ASN A 40 1.38 2.21 -7.92
CA ASN A 40 1.44 3.05 -9.11
C ASN A 40 0.87 4.45 -8.81
N SER A 41 1.73 5.47 -8.83
CA SER A 41 1.37 6.84 -8.48
C SER A 41 0.31 7.49 -9.40
N GLU A 42 0.16 7.00 -10.63
CA GLU A 42 -0.78 7.52 -11.62
C GLU A 42 -2.16 6.84 -11.52
N ARG A 43 -2.18 5.54 -11.19
CA ARG A 43 -3.39 4.72 -11.18
C ARG A 43 -4.02 4.58 -9.79
N ASP A 44 -3.19 4.47 -8.76
CA ASP A 44 -3.64 4.09 -7.42
C ASP A 44 -3.98 5.30 -6.56
N LYS A 45 -5.15 5.25 -5.92
CA LYS A 45 -5.53 6.23 -4.90
C LYS A 45 -4.88 5.84 -3.57
N SER A 46 -4.08 6.75 -2.99
CA SER A 46 -3.27 6.52 -1.78
C SER A 46 -4.09 5.93 -0.63
N LEU A 47 -5.27 6.50 -0.34
CA LEU A 47 -6.16 6.02 0.73
C LEU A 47 -6.57 4.56 0.51
N THR A 48 -7.20 4.25 -0.63
CA THR A 48 -7.76 2.91 -0.87
C THR A 48 -6.68 1.86 -1.01
N TRP A 49 -5.56 2.22 -1.63
CA TRP A 49 -4.46 1.29 -1.83
C TRP A 49 -3.79 0.96 -0.50
N SER A 50 -3.48 1.97 0.33
CA SER A 50 -2.85 1.77 1.64
C SER A 50 -3.73 0.99 2.61
N LEU A 51 -5.04 1.29 2.66
CA LEU A 51 -5.97 0.54 3.50
C LEU A 51 -6.05 -0.94 3.08
N LYS A 52 -6.05 -1.22 1.77
CA LYS A 52 -6.08 -2.59 1.26
C LYS A 52 -4.81 -3.37 1.63
N GLN A 53 -3.63 -2.74 1.58
CA GLN A 53 -2.40 -3.40 2.01
C GLN A 53 -2.33 -3.58 3.53
N LYS A 54 -2.76 -2.56 4.30
CA LYS A 54 -2.88 -2.65 5.76
C LYS A 54 -3.79 -3.81 6.16
N GLU A 55 -4.92 -3.97 5.48
CA GLU A 55 -5.86 -5.05 5.76
C GLU A 55 -5.24 -6.44 5.54
N LYS A 56 -4.49 -6.64 4.45
CA LYS A 56 -3.79 -7.90 4.19
C LYS A 56 -2.71 -8.19 5.23
N LEU A 57 -1.88 -7.19 5.53
CA LEU A 57 -0.78 -7.35 6.50
C LEU A 57 -1.30 -7.59 7.92
N SER A 58 -2.37 -6.89 8.33
CA SER A 58 -3.02 -7.11 9.62
C SER A 58 -3.69 -8.49 9.70
N ALA A 59 -4.18 -9.02 8.58
CA ALA A 59 -4.76 -10.35 8.51
C ALA A 59 -3.68 -11.46 8.60
N LEU A 60 -2.49 -11.21 8.06
CA LEU A 60 -1.34 -12.13 8.14
C LEU A 60 -0.63 -12.04 9.49
N ASN A 61 -0.46 -10.84 10.02
CA ASN A 61 0.29 -10.51 11.23
C ASN A 61 -0.55 -9.61 12.15
N PRO A 62 -1.52 -10.16 12.90
CA PRO A 62 -2.43 -9.38 13.73
C PRO A 62 -1.74 -8.64 14.89
N ASP A 63 -0.58 -9.12 15.35
CA ASP A 63 0.17 -8.53 16.45
C ASP A 63 1.13 -7.40 16.02
N MET A 64 1.16 -7.09 14.71
CA MET A 64 2.06 -6.07 14.17
C MET A 64 1.51 -4.66 14.42
N SER A 65 2.38 -3.73 14.85
CA SER A 65 1.97 -2.34 15.08
C SER A 65 1.65 -1.61 13.77
N ASP A 66 0.74 -0.63 13.85
CA ASP A 66 0.38 0.21 12.71
C ASP A 66 1.58 0.92 12.08
N SER A 67 2.54 1.40 12.89
CA SER A 67 3.78 2.03 12.41
C SER A 67 4.60 1.05 11.55
N MET A 68 4.78 -0.19 12.05
CA MET A 68 5.51 -1.24 11.36
C MET A 68 4.81 -1.62 10.04
N ILE A 69 3.49 -1.75 10.05
CA ILE A 69 2.70 -2.01 8.85
C ILE A 69 2.90 -0.88 7.83
N ASN A 70 2.78 0.39 8.24
CA ASN A 70 2.96 1.54 7.36
C ASN A 70 4.38 1.56 6.75
N MET A 71 5.42 1.23 7.52
CA MET A 71 6.80 1.11 7.00
C MET A 71 6.93 0.02 5.95
N ILE A 72 6.34 -1.16 6.16
CA ILE A 72 6.37 -2.25 5.19
C ILE A 72 5.64 -1.85 3.90
N ILE A 73 4.49 -1.18 4.01
CA ILE A 73 3.73 -0.68 2.85
C ILE A 73 4.56 0.36 2.09
N SER A 74 5.30 1.24 2.78
CA SER A 74 6.14 2.28 2.15
C SER A 74 7.19 1.72 1.20
N ARG A 75 7.75 0.54 1.51
CA ARG A 75 8.74 -0.15 0.65
C ARG A 75 8.17 -0.54 -0.71
N LYS A 76 6.85 -0.73 -0.81
CA LYS A 76 6.17 -1.02 -2.09
C LYS A 76 5.97 0.22 -2.97
N GLY A 77 6.30 1.41 -2.45
CA GLY A 77 6.30 2.70 -3.17
C GLY A 77 7.51 2.91 -4.09
N GLY A 78 8.57 2.11 -3.97
CA GLY A 78 9.85 2.37 -4.62
C GLY A 78 10.68 3.42 -3.88
N GLY A 79 11.99 3.48 -4.17
CA GLY A 79 12.98 4.15 -3.31
C GLY A 79 12.71 5.65 -3.05
N GLU A 80 12.26 6.40 -4.06
CA GLU A 80 11.97 7.83 -3.88
C GLU A 80 10.72 8.09 -3.03
N ILE A 81 9.66 7.31 -3.25
CA ILE A 81 8.42 7.42 -2.46
C ILE A 81 8.65 6.94 -1.04
N GLU A 82 9.35 5.82 -0.86
CA GLU A 82 9.71 5.30 0.46
C GLU A 82 10.50 6.34 1.26
N ASN A 83 11.53 6.92 0.67
CA ASN A 83 12.34 7.94 1.34
C ASN A 83 11.51 9.19 1.68
N ALA A 84 10.73 9.70 0.72
CA ALA A 84 9.89 10.86 0.95
C ALA A 84 8.87 10.65 2.08
N ILE A 85 8.31 9.43 2.19
CA ILE A 85 7.42 9.08 3.30
C ILE A 85 8.20 9.04 4.61
N LYS A 86 9.37 8.38 4.68
CA LYS A 86 10.17 8.28 5.92
C LYS A 86 10.55 9.65 6.48
N PHE A 87 10.82 10.64 5.63
CA PHE A 87 11.11 12.01 6.08
C PHE A 87 9.89 12.74 6.66
N ARG A 88 8.66 12.33 6.27
CA ARG A 88 7.41 12.98 6.72
C ARG A 88 6.74 12.24 7.88
N CYS A 89 6.88 10.93 7.94
CA CYS A 89 6.43 10.05 9.01
C CYS A 89 7.60 9.72 9.94
N VAL A 90 7.86 10.56 10.94
CA VAL A 90 8.77 10.21 12.04
C VAL A 90 8.01 9.30 13.00
N GLU A 91 8.64 8.22 13.45
CA GLU A 91 7.98 7.26 14.35
C GLU A 91 7.63 7.88 15.72
N PRO A 92 6.45 7.54 16.29
CA PRO A 92 5.41 6.67 15.74
C PRO A 92 4.52 7.41 14.71
N CYS A 93 4.36 6.86 13.49
CA CYS A 93 3.46 7.44 12.48
C CYS A 93 2.11 6.74 12.49
N SER A 94 1.03 7.47 12.73
CA SER A 94 -0.33 6.93 12.62
C SER A 94 -0.65 6.55 11.17
N THR A 95 -1.60 5.64 10.97
CA THR A 95 -2.06 5.31 9.60
C THR A 95 -2.66 6.52 8.89
N GLU A 96 -3.29 7.44 9.62
CA GLU A 96 -3.85 8.66 9.03
C GLU A 96 -2.74 9.60 8.55
N ASP A 97 -1.74 9.87 9.39
CA ASP A 97 -0.59 10.70 9.03
C ASP A 97 0.20 10.11 7.86
N TYR A 98 0.34 8.78 7.84
CA TYR A 98 0.93 8.03 6.75
C TYR A 98 0.18 8.24 5.42
N ILE A 99 -1.14 8.05 5.43
CA ILE A 99 -1.97 8.18 4.22
C ILE A 99 -1.99 9.63 3.73
N ASN A 100 -2.06 10.60 4.65
CA ASN A 100 -2.00 12.02 4.31
C ASN A 100 -0.65 12.38 3.70
N SER A 101 0.45 11.91 4.27
CA SER A 101 1.80 12.10 3.73
C SER A 101 1.95 11.49 2.34
N MET A 102 1.47 10.26 2.16
CA MET A 102 1.52 9.55 0.88
C MET A 102 0.67 10.24 -0.19
N LYS A 103 -0.54 10.67 0.16
CA LYS A 103 -1.42 11.46 -0.71
C LYS A 103 -0.73 12.75 -1.13
N ASP A 104 -0.10 13.43 -0.19
CA ASP A 104 0.60 14.68 -0.45
C ASP A 104 1.79 14.50 -1.39
N ILE A 105 2.60 13.45 -1.18
CA ILE A 105 3.73 13.10 -2.06
C ILE A 105 3.22 12.83 -3.47
N ILE A 106 2.25 11.93 -3.64
CA ILE A 106 1.74 11.55 -4.97
C ILE A 106 1.10 12.75 -5.70
N THR A 107 0.41 13.62 -4.96
CA THR A 107 -0.31 14.76 -5.55
C THR A 107 0.62 15.92 -5.88
N ARG A 108 1.55 16.25 -4.97
CA ARG A 108 2.40 17.45 -5.06
C ARG A 108 3.76 17.18 -5.71
N THR A 109 4.21 15.93 -5.76
CA THR A 109 5.48 15.58 -6.39
C THR A 109 5.27 14.80 -7.68
N ARG A 110 6.12 15.01 -8.68
CA ARG A 110 6.13 14.20 -9.92
C ARG A 110 6.83 12.84 -9.72
N ILE A 111 7.13 12.47 -8.48
CA ILE A 111 7.85 11.24 -8.14
C ILE A 111 7.00 10.05 -8.57
N GLY A 112 7.60 9.15 -9.36
CA GLY A 112 6.94 7.95 -9.88
C GLY A 112 5.99 8.18 -11.07
N LYS A 113 5.94 9.38 -11.67
CA LYS A 113 5.25 9.60 -12.94
C LYS A 113 6.15 9.26 -14.12
N THR A 114 5.67 8.45 -15.03
CA THR A 114 6.38 8.15 -16.27
C THR A 114 6.35 9.42 -17.14
N TRP A 115 7.53 9.95 -17.49
CA TRP A 115 7.59 11.07 -18.43
C TRP A 115 7.19 10.56 -19.82
N THR A 116 5.91 10.65 -20.17
CA THR A 116 5.46 10.41 -21.53
C THR A 116 5.97 11.58 -22.39
N ARG A 117 7.06 11.34 -23.13
CA ARG A 117 7.51 12.26 -24.18
C ARG A 117 6.33 12.52 -25.11
N ASN A 118 5.98 13.79 -25.26
CA ASN A 118 4.80 14.20 -26.00
C ASN A 118 4.85 13.59 -27.42
N PRO A 119 3.86 12.79 -27.88
CA PRO A 119 3.94 12.07 -29.16
C PRO A 119 4.02 12.98 -30.40
N MET A 120 3.93 14.30 -30.23
CA MET A 120 4.19 15.28 -31.29
C MET A 120 5.69 15.53 -31.53
N GLU A 121 6.57 15.39 -30.53
CA GLU A 121 8.02 15.62 -30.72
C GLU A 121 8.70 14.50 -31.52
N SER A 122 8.15 13.27 -31.49
CA SER A 122 8.77 12.14 -32.23
C SER A 122 8.59 12.23 -33.75
N LYS A 123 7.68 13.09 -34.23
CA LYS A 123 7.39 13.26 -35.66
C LYS A 123 8.26 14.31 -36.34
N MET A 124 9.03 15.10 -35.57
CA MET A 124 9.91 16.15 -36.09
C MET A 124 11.37 15.72 -36.23
N ALA A 125 11.70 14.46 -35.92
CA ALA A 125 13.05 13.94 -36.14
C ALA A 125 13.32 13.87 -37.66
N PRO A 126 14.34 14.57 -38.18
CA PRO A 126 14.67 14.51 -39.60
C PRO A 126 15.07 13.08 -39.96
N LYS A 127 14.39 12.50 -40.95
CA LYS A 127 14.78 11.21 -41.54
C LYS A 127 16.11 11.43 -42.25
N ILE A 128 17.21 11.04 -41.62
CA ILE A 128 18.51 10.95 -42.26
C ILE A 128 18.41 9.79 -43.26
N SER A 129 18.21 10.12 -44.54
CA SER A 129 18.35 9.15 -45.62
C SER A 129 19.82 8.83 -45.77
N ARG A 130 20.18 7.54 -45.63
CA ARG A 130 21.42 7.01 -46.19
C ARG A 130 21.28 6.85 -47.70
#